data_AF-N9N534-F1
#
_entry.id   AF-N9N534-F1
#
_cell.length_a   1.000
_cell.length_b   1.000
_cell.length_c   1.000
_cell.angle_alpha   90.00
_cell.angle_beta   90.00
_cell.angle_gamma   90.00
#
_symmetry.space_group_name_H-M   'P 1'
#
loop_
_entity.id
_entity.type
_entity.pdbx_description
1 polymer ?
#
loop_
_entity_poly.entity_id
_entity_poly.type
_entity_poly.pdbx_seq_one_letter_code
_entity_poly.pdbx_strand_id
1 'polypeptide(L)'
;MLSNTIYLWEPEIFTGKVPAEDDSYQVAFELHQQYRNISSHGRTLQAWLELFSNKIGDPQYQSYFSEQTLQWVQEIKNKFAQGICASIQLETWASEAQNDAVYRVFYEAVHETGIGFYEPNYNVWATGELQSPENAVSHMLQPYLLEPLHTQQIEALVEPEPVKVAGELPAPQNMPEAEQLISQWFEQQFYTQQLSLNVFNVAHDFISNWGNIGRPELALDTGYRCFLLTQKQLGVFYQLKMVLRKLTVSPMLSFAMDFTDRFIPQQLQEQLSERLIFRLRSMDVHKNTGQKYHAEPCFALTGRWDTQADIQNFFKNLDDYINFIFSNLGQSRLEVLQAWAYGDMPEGIKIDLDFRFELMMLALSQDELYLQERYQYHKTVLTQNHARASDLGLLEESHNFCQKLVRIVTEAGTGMQPYIKN
;
A
#
# COMPACT_ATOMS: atom_id res chain seq x y z
N MET A 1 1.30 -12.32 21.32
CA MET A 1 2.66 -11.85 21.68
C MET A 1 3.42 -11.80 20.37
N LEU A 2 3.81 -10.61 19.92
CA LEU A 2 4.66 -10.47 18.74
C LEU A 2 6.01 -11.14 19.06
N SER A 3 6.48 -11.97 18.15
CA SER A 3 7.75 -12.68 18.33
C SER A 3 8.88 -11.67 18.13
N ASN A 4 9.52 -11.30 19.22
CA ASN A 4 10.66 -10.37 19.26
C ASN A 4 11.94 -11.07 18.77
N THR A 5 11.92 -11.60 17.55
CA THR A 5 12.95 -12.54 17.12
C THR A 5 13.27 -12.43 15.65
N ILE A 6 14.52 -12.05 15.37
CA ILE A 6 15.09 -12.10 14.03
C ILE A 6 15.65 -13.49 13.78
N TYR A 7 15.39 -14.03 12.60
CA TYR A 7 15.98 -15.29 12.14
C TYR A 7 17.05 -14.98 11.12
N LEU A 8 18.24 -15.56 11.31
CA LEU A 8 19.35 -15.49 10.38
C LEU A 8 19.70 -16.88 9.87
N TRP A 9 20.18 -16.99 8.64
CA TRP A 9 20.65 -18.25 8.08
C TRP A 9 21.71 -18.07 6.98
N GLU A 10 22.42 -19.16 6.71
CA GLU A 10 23.34 -19.22 5.58
C GLU A 10 22.59 -19.23 4.24
N PRO A 11 23.00 -18.43 3.23
CA PRO A 11 22.25 -18.28 1.99
C PRO A 11 22.04 -19.61 1.24
N GLU A 12 22.92 -20.58 1.39
CA GLU A 12 22.79 -21.89 0.74
C GLU A 12 21.67 -22.78 1.32
N ILE A 13 21.20 -22.55 2.55
CA ILE A 13 20.16 -23.40 3.15
C ILE A 13 18.75 -23.03 2.70
N PHE A 14 18.58 -21.85 2.11
CA PHE A 14 17.32 -21.42 1.52
C PHE A 14 17.60 -20.77 0.15
N THR A 15 17.37 -21.54 -0.90
CA THR A 15 17.48 -21.11 -2.31
C THR A 15 16.11 -21.00 -2.98
N GLY A 16 15.04 -21.14 -2.18
CA GLY A 16 13.66 -21.01 -2.62
C GLY A 16 13.23 -19.56 -2.79
N LYS A 17 12.09 -19.33 -3.44
CA LYS A 17 11.51 -17.98 -3.55
C LYS A 17 11.10 -17.47 -2.17
N VAL A 18 11.30 -16.17 -1.94
CA VAL A 18 10.83 -15.45 -0.73
C VAL A 18 9.36 -15.82 -0.43
N PRO A 19 9.03 -16.25 0.80
CA PRO A 19 7.67 -16.61 1.16
C PRO A 19 6.72 -15.40 1.10
N ALA A 20 5.42 -15.67 0.99
CA ALA A 20 4.41 -14.61 1.09
C ALA A 20 4.47 -13.97 2.48
N GLU A 21 4.09 -12.69 2.57
CA GLU A 21 4.16 -11.90 3.79
C GLU A 21 3.45 -12.58 4.99
N ASP A 22 2.28 -13.16 4.74
CA ASP A 22 1.47 -13.87 5.76
C ASP A 22 2.12 -15.19 6.25
N ASP A 23 2.99 -15.80 5.44
CA ASP A 23 3.65 -17.07 5.74
C ASP A 23 5.12 -16.90 6.18
N SER A 24 5.67 -15.70 6.04
CA SER A 24 7.09 -15.43 6.21
C SER A 24 7.60 -15.80 7.60
N TYR A 25 6.85 -15.46 8.64
CA TYR A 25 7.18 -15.87 10.01
C TYR A 25 7.25 -17.38 10.19
N GLN A 26 6.23 -18.10 9.71
CA GLN A 26 6.14 -19.54 9.86
C GLN A 26 7.26 -20.24 9.09
N VAL A 27 7.59 -19.75 7.89
CA VAL A 27 8.68 -20.29 7.07
C VAL A 27 10.05 -20.03 7.69
N ALA A 28 10.31 -18.83 8.24
CA ALA A 28 11.55 -18.55 8.98
C ALA A 28 11.67 -19.45 10.22
N PHE A 29 10.59 -19.63 10.95
CA PHE A 29 10.57 -20.51 12.12
C PHE A 29 10.86 -21.96 11.75
N GLU A 30 10.21 -22.51 10.71
CA GLU A 30 10.43 -23.87 10.23
C GLU A 30 11.85 -24.07 9.70
N LEU A 31 12.36 -23.13 8.92
CA LEU A 31 13.74 -23.11 8.45
C LEU A 31 14.71 -23.15 9.64
N HIS A 32 14.47 -22.31 10.65
CA HIS A 32 15.28 -22.34 11.87
C HIS A 32 15.20 -23.70 12.58
N GLN A 33 14.01 -24.26 12.79
CA GLN A 33 13.86 -25.58 13.44
C GLN A 33 14.63 -26.69 12.72
N GLN A 34 14.63 -26.65 11.38
CA GLN A 34 15.30 -27.64 10.55
C GLN A 34 16.83 -27.51 10.59
N TYR A 35 17.36 -26.28 10.62
CA TYR A 35 18.79 -26.02 10.41
C TYR A 35 19.56 -25.54 11.66
N ARG A 36 18.89 -25.27 12.78
CA ARG A 36 19.52 -24.81 14.05
C ARG A 36 20.55 -25.75 14.67
N ASN A 37 20.59 -27.02 14.26
CA ASN A 37 21.55 -28.01 14.77
C ASN A 37 22.52 -28.50 13.68
N ILE A 38 22.44 -27.92 12.48
CA ILE A 38 23.29 -28.28 11.34
C ILE A 38 24.47 -27.31 11.33
N SER A 39 25.71 -27.80 11.26
CA SER A 39 26.88 -26.92 11.16
C SER A 39 26.80 -26.05 9.90
N SER A 40 27.18 -24.77 10.01
CA SER A 40 27.29 -23.87 8.86
C SER A 40 28.31 -24.41 7.83
N HIS A 41 27.92 -24.45 6.55
CA HIS A 41 28.73 -25.02 5.46
C HIS A 41 29.49 -23.91 4.69
N GLY A 42 28.88 -22.74 4.47
CA GLY A 42 29.49 -21.51 3.98
C GLY A 42 29.48 -20.45 5.08
N ARG A 43 30.61 -19.80 5.38
CA ARG A 43 30.82 -19.03 6.62
C ARG A 43 30.19 -17.62 6.65
N THR A 44 29.00 -17.44 6.07
CA THR A 44 28.37 -16.12 5.85
C THR A 44 27.81 -15.54 7.14
N LEU A 45 27.24 -16.38 8.02
CA LEU A 45 26.80 -15.96 9.36
C LEU A 45 27.94 -15.34 10.18
N GLN A 46 29.14 -15.92 10.08
CA GLN A 46 30.32 -15.41 10.78
C GLN A 46 30.76 -14.06 10.22
N ALA A 47 30.78 -13.92 8.89
CA ALA A 47 31.13 -12.67 8.23
C ALA A 47 30.15 -11.55 8.61
N TRP A 48 28.85 -11.85 8.68
CA TRP A 48 27.84 -10.92 9.16
C TRP A 48 28.11 -10.47 10.59
N LEU A 49 28.36 -11.41 11.51
CA LEU A 49 28.64 -11.08 12.92
C LEU A 49 29.90 -10.21 13.05
N GLU A 50 30.96 -10.55 12.32
CA GLU A 50 32.20 -9.77 12.34
C GLU A 50 31.96 -8.34 11.88
N LEU A 51 31.30 -8.14 10.74
CA LEU A 51 31.00 -6.81 10.22
C LEU A 51 30.07 -6.01 11.14
N PHE A 52 28.96 -6.63 11.57
CA PHE A 52 27.98 -6.04 12.47
C PHE A 52 28.63 -5.59 13.79
N SER A 53 29.42 -6.47 14.40
CA SER A 53 30.04 -6.18 15.68
C SER A 53 31.24 -5.25 15.61
N ASN A 54 31.99 -5.25 14.50
CA ASN A 54 33.08 -4.31 14.29
C ASN A 54 32.56 -2.89 14.09
N LYS A 55 31.47 -2.72 13.34
CA LYS A 55 30.84 -1.40 13.15
C LYS A 55 30.24 -0.84 14.45
N ILE A 56 29.59 -1.68 15.27
CA ILE A 56 29.09 -1.25 16.59
C ILE A 56 30.23 -0.99 17.58
N GLY A 57 31.28 -1.80 17.55
CA GLY A 57 32.45 -1.69 18.43
C GLY A 57 33.49 -0.67 17.96
N ASP A 58 33.26 0.02 16.85
CA ASP A 58 34.20 1.01 16.31
C ASP A 58 34.29 2.21 17.27
N PRO A 59 35.50 2.57 17.75
CA PRO A 59 35.69 3.75 18.60
C PRO A 59 35.15 5.05 17.98
N GLN A 60 35.07 5.14 16.65
CA GLN A 60 34.52 6.30 15.94
C GLN A 60 32.99 6.43 16.09
N TYR A 61 32.27 5.32 16.29
CA TYR A 61 30.80 5.29 16.38
C TYR A 61 30.28 4.96 17.78
N GLN A 62 31.17 4.74 18.76
CA GLN A 62 30.83 4.33 20.12
C GLN A 62 29.82 5.27 20.83
N SER A 63 29.81 6.56 20.48
CA SER A 63 28.85 7.54 21.02
C SER A 63 27.39 7.30 20.60
N TYR A 64 27.15 6.52 19.54
CA TYR A 64 25.81 6.20 19.03
C TYR A 64 25.21 4.94 19.67
N PHE A 65 26.01 4.17 20.42
CA PHE A 65 25.60 2.88 20.98
C PHE A 65 25.70 2.90 22.51
N SER A 66 24.66 2.44 23.21
CA SER A 66 24.72 2.33 24.66
C SER A 66 25.64 1.19 25.11
N GLU A 67 26.05 1.22 26.38
CA GLU A 67 26.72 0.09 27.02
C GLU A 67 25.89 -1.20 26.93
N GLN A 68 24.55 -1.07 26.97
CA GLN A 68 23.64 -2.20 26.83
C GLN A 68 23.70 -2.81 25.43
N THR A 69 23.75 -1.98 24.38
CA THR A 69 23.97 -2.44 23.00
C THR A 69 25.30 -3.17 22.86
N LEU A 70 26.38 -2.64 23.45
CA LEU A 70 27.69 -3.27 23.42
C LEU A 70 27.69 -4.62 24.15
N GLN A 71 27.01 -4.72 25.31
CA GLN A 71 26.84 -5.97 26.04
C GLN A 71 26.05 -7.00 25.23
N TRP A 72 24.95 -6.59 24.60
CA TRP A 72 24.16 -7.45 23.72
C TRP A 72 24.98 -7.99 22.54
N VAL A 73 25.80 -7.16 21.90
CA VAL A 73 26.71 -7.62 20.84
C VAL A 73 27.71 -8.65 21.37
N GLN A 74 28.20 -8.50 22.60
CA GLN A 74 29.07 -9.51 23.23
C GLN A 74 28.32 -10.81 23.54
N GLU A 75 27.04 -10.76 23.92
CA GLU A 75 26.21 -11.95 24.09
C GLU A 75 26.01 -12.70 22.76
N ILE A 76 25.79 -11.98 21.66
CA ILE A 76 25.73 -12.58 20.33
C ILE A 76 27.08 -13.23 19.97
N LYS A 77 28.21 -12.55 20.20
CA LYS A 77 29.55 -13.13 19.99
C LYS A 77 29.76 -14.42 20.79
N ASN A 78 29.33 -14.42 22.05
CA ASN A 78 29.42 -15.60 22.92
C ASN A 78 28.52 -16.75 22.43
N LYS A 79 27.32 -16.46 21.92
CA LYS A 79 26.44 -17.46 21.29
C LYS A 79 27.11 -18.09 20.07
N PHE A 80 27.75 -17.30 19.22
CA PHE A 80 28.48 -17.81 18.04
C PHE A 80 29.75 -18.58 18.39
N ALA A 81 30.45 -18.20 19.47
CA ALA A 81 31.65 -18.89 19.94
C ALA A 81 31.38 -20.34 20.43
N GLN A 82 30.13 -20.68 20.73
CA GLN A 82 29.72 -22.04 21.11
C GLN A 82 29.56 -22.98 19.89
N GLY A 83 29.67 -22.45 18.67
CA GLY A 83 29.56 -23.20 17.42
C GLY A 83 28.55 -22.54 16.46
N ILE A 84 28.89 -22.45 15.19
CA ILE A 84 28.05 -21.79 14.17
C ILE A 84 27.16 -22.83 13.51
N CYS A 85 25.86 -22.70 13.74
CA CYS A 85 24.83 -23.47 13.06
C CYS A 85 24.37 -22.74 11.80
N ALA A 86 23.79 -23.46 10.85
CA ALA A 86 23.37 -22.91 9.56
C ALA A 86 22.15 -21.97 9.66
N SER A 87 21.50 -21.91 10.83
CA SER A 87 20.52 -20.89 11.19
C SER A 87 20.62 -20.54 12.67
N ILE A 88 20.40 -19.26 13.00
CA ILE A 88 20.36 -18.75 14.38
C ILE A 88 19.16 -17.84 14.62
N GLN A 89 18.73 -17.81 15.87
CA GLN A 89 17.70 -16.93 16.39
C GLN A 89 18.35 -15.80 17.20
N LEU A 90 18.04 -14.55 16.86
CA LEU A 90 18.42 -13.37 17.62
C LEU A 90 17.19 -12.75 18.28
N GLU A 91 17.27 -12.48 19.57
CA GLU A 91 16.22 -11.72 20.26
C GLU A 91 16.32 -10.24 19.85
N THR A 92 15.19 -9.62 19.50
CA THR A 92 15.15 -8.20 19.13
C THR A 92 15.36 -7.32 20.35
N TRP A 93 16.06 -6.20 20.15
CA TRP A 93 16.35 -5.25 21.21
C TRP A 93 15.11 -4.39 21.50
N ALA A 94 14.45 -4.62 22.64
CA ALA A 94 13.20 -3.94 23.02
C ALA A 94 13.43 -2.61 23.78
N SER A 95 14.19 -1.67 23.19
CA SER A 95 14.39 -0.32 23.75
C SER A 95 14.25 0.75 22.66
N GLU A 96 13.14 1.48 22.71
CA GLU A 96 12.56 2.29 21.62
C GLU A 96 13.35 3.55 21.21
N ALA A 97 14.44 3.92 21.89
CA ALA A 97 15.13 5.20 21.64
C ALA A 97 16.47 5.09 20.88
N GLN A 98 17.02 3.89 20.66
CA GLN A 98 18.31 3.68 19.96
C GLN A 98 18.20 2.76 18.73
N ASN A 99 16.97 2.50 18.27
CA ASN A 99 16.68 1.51 17.23
C ASN A 99 17.36 1.83 15.89
N ASP A 100 17.43 3.09 15.46
CA ASP A 100 17.84 3.39 14.08
C ASP A 100 19.31 3.06 13.79
N ALA A 101 20.22 3.35 14.71
CA ALA A 101 21.66 3.13 14.50
C ALA A 101 22.01 1.63 14.47
N VAL A 102 21.39 0.83 15.35
CA VAL A 102 21.64 -0.61 15.42
C VAL A 102 21.01 -1.33 14.22
N TYR A 103 19.76 -0.98 13.87
CA TYR A 103 19.11 -1.55 12.69
C TYR A 103 19.82 -1.14 11.40
N ARG A 104 20.35 0.09 11.31
CA ARG A 104 21.19 0.50 10.19
C ARG A 104 22.42 -0.39 10.04
N VAL A 105 23.19 -0.59 11.10
CA VAL A 105 24.39 -1.45 11.05
C VAL A 105 24.00 -2.91 10.75
N PHE A 106 22.87 -3.37 11.26
CA PHE A 106 22.31 -4.69 10.97
C PHE A 106 22.05 -4.86 9.47
N TYR A 107 21.30 -3.94 8.86
CA TYR A 107 20.91 -3.98 7.46
C TYR A 107 22.09 -3.75 6.51
N GLU A 108 23.02 -2.86 6.85
CA GLU A 108 24.28 -2.71 6.13
C GLU A 108 25.09 -4.02 6.15
N ALA A 109 25.19 -4.67 7.32
CA ALA A 109 25.91 -5.93 7.42
C ALA A 109 25.23 -7.05 6.63
N VAL A 110 23.89 -7.08 6.60
CA VAL A 110 23.14 -8.02 5.76
C VAL A 110 23.46 -7.79 4.29
N HIS A 111 23.39 -6.54 3.82
CA HIS A 111 23.65 -6.19 2.44
C HIS A 111 25.06 -6.58 2.00
N GLU A 112 26.07 -6.25 2.80
CA GLU A 112 27.48 -6.52 2.47
C GLU A 112 27.85 -8.01 2.52
N THR A 113 27.11 -8.83 3.28
CA THR A 113 27.45 -10.26 3.45
C THR A 113 26.54 -11.20 2.69
N GLY A 114 25.35 -10.77 2.27
CA GLY A 114 24.40 -11.62 1.56
C GLY A 114 23.78 -12.72 2.44
N ILE A 115 23.88 -12.57 3.76
CA ILE A 115 23.22 -13.47 4.72
C ILE A 115 21.70 -13.50 4.49
N GLY A 116 21.08 -14.66 4.70
CA GLY A 116 19.63 -14.76 4.71
C GLY A 116 19.06 -14.28 6.04
N PHE A 117 17.97 -13.51 6.02
CA PHE A 117 17.30 -13.09 7.25
C PHE A 117 15.80 -12.88 7.11
N TYR A 118 15.12 -12.96 8.25
CA TYR A 118 13.74 -12.52 8.45
C TYR A 118 13.60 -11.68 9.72
N GLU A 119 13.01 -10.50 9.58
CA GLU A 119 12.71 -9.58 10.69
C GLU A 119 11.19 -9.42 10.85
N PRO A 120 10.56 -10.07 11.84
CA PRO A 120 9.11 -10.00 12.06
C PRO A 120 8.51 -8.62 12.35
N ASN A 121 9.20 -7.64 12.96
CA ASN A 121 8.53 -6.37 13.29
C ASN A 121 8.27 -5.52 12.04
N TYR A 122 9.13 -5.66 11.03
CA TYR A 122 9.01 -4.97 9.74
C TYR A 122 8.59 -5.89 8.60
N ASN A 123 8.41 -7.18 8.89
CA ASN A 123 8.11 -8.23 7.93
C ASN A 123 9.07 -8.28 6.74
N VAL A 124 10.35 -8.07 7.01
CA VAL A 124 11.39 -7.98 5.98
C VAL A 124 12.08 -9.34 5.84
N TRP A 125 12.19 -9.81 4.60
CA TRP A 125 12.91 -11.02 4.23
C TRP A 125 14.00 -10.71 3.20
N ALA A 126 15.19 -11.29 3.34
CA ALA A 126 16.19 -11.27 2.27
C ALA A 126 17.00 -12.57 2.20
N THR A 127 17.47 -12.90 0.99
CA THR A 127 18.23 -14.12 0.68
C THR A 127 19.28 -13.85 -0.41
N GLY A 128 20.53 -13.57 -0.03
CA GLY A 128 21.65 -13.41 -0.95
C GLY A 128 21.51 -12.26 -1.98
N GLU A 129 22.59 -11.98 -2.72
CA GLU A 129 22.65 -10.92 -3.75
C GLU A 129 21.69 -11.15 -4.93
N LEU A 130 21.15 -12.36 -5.12
CA LEU A 130 20.35 -12.73 -6.30
C LEU A 130 18.83 -12.77 -6.04
N GLN A 131 18.38 -12.72 -4.79
CA GLN A 131 16.95 -12.82 -4.44
C GLN A 131 16.51 -11.90 -3.31
N SER A 132 17.36 -10.97 -2.87
CA SER A 132 16.85 -9.77 -2.20
C SER A 132 16.04 -8.97 -3.23
N PRO A 133 14.84 -8.46 -2.92
CA PRO A 133 14.29 -7.36 -3.68
C PRO A 133 15.37 -6.28 -3.68
N GLU A 134 15.84 -5.83 -4.85
CA GLU A 134 17.02 -4.94 -4.99
C GLU A 134 16.91 -3.64 -4.17
N ASN A 135 15.75 -3.37 -3.55
CA ASN A 135 15.48 -2.17 -2.78
C ASN A 135 14.95 -2.40 -1.35
N ALA A 136 14.76 -3.64 -0.87
CA ALA A 136 14.17 -3.85 0.47
C ALA A 136 15.06 -3.29 1.60
N VAL A 137 16.36 -3.59 1.53
CA VAL A 137 17.36 -3.09 2.49
C VAL A 137 17.62 -1.60 2.26
N SER A 138 17.71 -1.18 0.99
CA SER A 138 17.90 0.23 0.60
C SER A 138 16.75 1.15 1.03
N HIS A 139 15.50 0.65 1.06
CA HIS A 139 14.32 1.37 1.54
C HIS A 139 14.32 1.55 3.07
N MET A 140 14.78 0.55 3.83
CA MET A 140 14.98 0.67 5.28
C MET A 140 16.14 1.61 5.64
N LEU A 141 17.11 1.76 4.73
CA LEU A 141 18.24 2.70 4.87
C LEU A 141 17.90 4.13 4.38
N GLN A 142 16.66 4.40 3.93
CA GLN A 142 16.28 5.74 3.48
C GLN A 142 16.23 6.76 4.64
N PRO A 143 16.65 8.01 4.39
CA PRO A 143 16.78 9.03 5.43
C PRO A 143 15.46 9.48 6.09
N TYR A 144 14.31 9.10 5.55
CA TYR A 144 13.00 9.50 6.08
C TYR A 144 12.57 8.76 7.36
N LEU A 145 13.26 7.68 7.73
CA LEU A 145 13.12 7.04 9.04
C LEU A 145 14.01 7.69 10.12
N LEU A 146 14.83 8.70 9.78
CA LEU A 146 15.84 9.32 10.64
C LEU A 146 15.43 10.64 11.30
N GLU A 147 14.20 11.12 11.11
CA GLU A 147 13.76 12.33 11.81
C GLU A 147 13.06 11.95 13.12
N PRO A 148 13.42 12.59 14.26
CA PRO A 148 12.56 12.54 15.43
C PRO A 148 11.16 13.00 14.99
N LEU A 149 10.11 12.40 15.57
CA LEU A 149 8.72 12.87 15.45
C LEU A 149 8.59 14.30 15.98
N HIS A 150 9.14 15.25 15.25
CA HIS A 150 8.72 16.61 15.23
C HIS A 150 7.75 16.68 14.08
N THR A 151 6.59 17.26 14.36
CA THR A 151 5.58 17.61 13.37
C THR A 151 6.24 18.45 12.29
N GLN A 152 6.79 17.79 11.27
CA GLN A 152 7.17 18.44 10.03
C GLN A 152 5.89 19.01 9.47
N GLN A 153 5.84 20.34 9.41
CA GLN A 153 4.89 21.01 8.54
C GLN A 153 5.15 20.46 7.14
N ILE A 154 4.11 19.85 6.57
CA ILE A 154 4.11 19.35 5.20
C ILE A 154 4.53 20.52 4.31
N GLU A 155 5.76 20.49 3.80
CA GLU A 155 6.15 21.39 2.72
C GLU A 155 5.26 21.04 1.53
N ALA A 156 4.47 22.02 1.11
CA ALA A 156 3.66 21.91 -0.09
C ALA A 156 4.61 21.62 -1.27
N LEU A 157 4.57 20.39 -1.77
CA LEU A 157 5.15 20.04 -3.07
C LEU A 157 4.57 21.03 -4.09
N VAL A 158 5.43 21.93 -4.56
CA VAL A 158 5.14 22.89 -5.63
C VAL A 158 4.57 22.11 -6.80
N GLU A 159 3.39 22.49 -7.27
CA GLU A 159 2.76 21.92 -8.47
C GLU A 159 3.74 22.02 -9.65
N PRO A 160 4.27 20.90 -10.17
CA PRO A 160 5.14 20.93 -11.33
C PRO A 160 4.33 20.75 -12.62
N GLU A 161 4.83 21.35 -13.70
CA GLU A 161 4.20 21.28 -15.02
C GLU A 161 4.16 19.82 -15.54
N PRO A 162 3.06 19.39 -16.18
CA PRO A 162 2.92 18.04 -16.69
C PRO A 162 3.97 17.75 -17.76
N VAL A 163 4.73 16.67 -17.58
CA VAL A 163 5.59 16.12 -18.64
C VAL A 163 4.67 15.53 -19.70
N LYS A 164 4.35 16.32 -20.73
CA LYS A 164 3.67 15.81 -21.91
C LYS A 164 4.55 14.75 -22.55
N VAL A 165 4.02 13.53 -22.70
CA VAL A 165 4.57 12.54 -23.62
C VAL A 165 4.47 13.13 -25.04
N ALA A 166 5.51 13.87 -25.43
CA ALA A 166 5.66 14.48 -26.73
C ALA A 166 6.24 13.43 -27.70
N GLY A 167 5.42 12.44 -28.04
CA GLY A 167 5.76 11.42 -29.02
C GLY A 167 4.50 10.78 -29.59
N GLU A 168 4.53 10.42 -30.88
CA GLU A 168 3.49 9.61 -31.49
C GLU A 168 3.47 8.23 -30.81
N LEU A 169 2.53 8.00 -29.88
CA LEU A 169 2.32 6.68 -29.28
C LEU A 169 1.71 5.74 -30.32
N PRO A 170 2.42 4.69 -30.77
CA PRO A 170 1.89 3.76 -31.76
C PRO A 170 0.78 2.91 -31.14
N ALA A 171 -0.20 2.52 -31.95
CA ALA A 171 -1.22 1.58 -31.50
C ALA A 171 -0.62 0.16 -31.38
N PRO A 172 -0.73 -0.49 -30.21
CA PRO A 172 -0.21 -1.83 -30.00
C PRO A 172 -0.95 -2.82 -30.89
N GLN A 173 -0.23 -3.78 -31.47
CA GLN A 173 -0.81 -4.82 -32.34
C GLN A 173 -1.23 -6.07 -31.57
N ASN A 174 -0.73 -6.24 -30.34
CA ASN A 174 -1.02 -7.37 -29.48
C ASN A 174 -0.97 -6.98 -27.98
N MET A 175 -1.40 -7.91 -27.11
CA MET A 175 -1.44 -7.69 -25.66
C MET A 175 -0.06 -7.45 -25.03
N PRO A 176 1.01 -8.19 -25.39
CA PRO A 176 2.37 -7.88 -24.92
C PRO A 176 2.85 -6.46 -25.28
N GLU A 177 2.60 -5.99 -26.51
CA GLU A 177 2.95 -4.62 -26.90
C GLU A 177 2.15 -3.58 -26.10
N ALA A 178 0.87 -3.85 -25.85
CA ALA A 178 0.04 -2.97 -25.01
C ALA A 178 0.54 -2.96 -23.56
N GLU A 179 0.98 -4.09 -23.02
CA GLU A 179 1.60 -4.18 -21.70
C GLU A 179 2.87 -3.35 -21.62
N GLN A 180 3.78 -3.52 -22.57
CA GLN A 180 5.02 -2.73 -22.62
C GLN A 180 4.72 -1.23 -22.70
N LEU A 181 3.78 -0.83 -23.56
CA LEU A 181 3.37 0.56 -23.73
C LEU A 181 2.82 1.17 -22.44
N ILE A 182 1.92 0.46 -21.75
CA ILE A 182 1.31 0.92 -20.50
C ILE A 182 2.36 1.00 -19.38
N SER A 183 3.20 -0.03 -19.23
CA SER A 183 4.22 -0.07 -18.18
C SER A 183 5.22 1.08 -18.35
N GLN A 184 5.73 1.27 -19.58
CA GLN A 184 6.63 2.38 -19.89
C GLN A 184 5.96 3.74 -19.65
N TRP A 185 4.68 3.88 -20.00
CA TRP A 185 3.95 5.11 -19.75
C TRP A 185 3.88 5.40 -18.25
N PHE A 186 3.49 4.43 -17.42
CA PHE A 186 3.41 4.59 -15.97
C PHE A 186 4.76 4.90 -15.31
N GLU A 187 5.85 4.27 -15.78
CA GLU A 187 7.21 4.55 -15.30
C GLU A 187 7.68 5.97 -15.63
N GLN A 188 7.09 6.62 -16.63
CA GLN A 188 7.48 7.95 -17.10
C GLN A 188 6.56 9.08 -16.59
N GLN A 189 5.36 8.80 -16.06
CA GLN A 189 4.48 9.88 -15.62
C GLN A 189 4.83 10.37 -14.22
N PHE A 190 4.68 11.68 -14.02
CA PHE A 190 5.04 12.38 -12.79
C PHE A 190 4.45 11.74 -11.52
N TYR A 191 3.13 11.50 -11.50
CA TYR A 191 2.46 10.94 -10.31
C TYR A 191 2.64 9.43 -10.14
N THR A 192 2.94 8.70 -11.22
CA THR A 192 2.97 7.23 -11.17
C THR A 192 4.37 6.64 -11.12
N GLN A 193 5.41 7.38 -11.53
CA GLN A 193 6.80 6.91 -11.57
C GLN A 193 7.34 6.48 -10.19
N GLN A 194 6.77 7.01 -9.10
CA GLN A 194 7.18 6.68 -7.73
C GLN A 194 6.30 5.60 -7.07
N LEU A 195 5.27 5.11 -7.77
CA LEU A 195 4.37 4.08 -7.27
C LEU A 195 4.90 2.69 -7.60
N SER A 196 4.56 1.69 -6.78
CA SER A 196 4.89 0.30 -7.10
C SER A 196 3.94 -0.22 -8.17
N LEU A 197 4.47 -0.46 -9.38
CA LEU A 197 3.73 -1.07 -10.47
C LEU A 197 3.83 -2.60 -10.42
N ASN A 198 2.68 -3.26 -10.29
CA ASN A 198 2.55 -4.72 -10.39
C ASN A 198 1.71 -5.06 -11.62
N VAL A 199 2.18 -6.02 -12.42
CA VAL A 199 1.49 -6.47 -13.64
C VAL A 199 1.17 -7.96 -13.54
N PHE A 200 -0.11 -8.31 -13.72
CA PHE A 200 -0.59 -9.69 -13.66
C PHE A 200 -1.35 -10.09 -14.91
N ASN A 201 -1.27 -11.38 -15.28
CA ASN A 201 -2.01 -11.94 -16.42
C ASN A 201 -3.44 -12.37 -16.10
N VAL A 202 -3.92 -11.99 -14.90
CA VAL A 202 -5.24 -12.28 -14.35
C VAL A 202 -5.73 -11.06 -13.59
N ALA A 203 -7.05 -10.97 -13.37
CA ALA A 203 -7.59 -9.94 -12.49
C ALA A 203 -7.07 -10.15 -11.05
N HIS A 204 -6.58 -9.09 -10.44
CA HIS A 204 -6.14 -9.06 -9.05
C HIS A 204 -6.53 -7.73 -8.39
N ASP A 205 -6.67 -7.70 -7.07
CA ASP A 205 -7.04 -6.51 -6.30
C ASP A 205 -6.53 -6.65 -4.86
N PHE A 206 -5.55 -5.85 -4.45
CA PHE A 206 -4.97 -5.90 -3.09
C PHE A 206 -5.95 -5.44 -2.00
N ILE A 207 -7.02 -4.73 -2.38
CA ILE A 207 -8.00 -4.18 -1.43
C ILE A 207 -9.24 -5.08 -1.32
N SER A 208 -9.63 -5.76 -2.41
CA SER A 208 -10.75 -6.70 -2.40
C SER A 208 -10.29 -8.08 -2.87
N ASN A 209 -9.89 -8.92 -1.91
CA ASN A 209 -9.33 -10.24 -2.19
C ASN A 209 -10.34 -11.25 -2.74
N TRP A 210 -11.62 -10.88 -2.87
CA TRP A 210 -12.66 -11.78 -3.33
C TRP A 210 -12.44 -12.17 -4.79
N GLY A 211 -12.23 -13.47 -5.03
CA GLY A 211 -11.94 -14.00 -6.36
C GLY A 211 -10.50 -13.82 -6.82
N ASN A 212 -9.60 -13.28 -5.98
CA ASN A 212 -8.17 -13.26 -6.27
C ASN A 212 -7.63 -14.69 -6.28
N ILE A 213 -6.77 -14.97 -7.25
CA ILE A 213 -5.94 -16.17 -7.23
C ILE A 213 -4.83 -15.92 -6.20
N GLY A 214 -4.54 -16.92 -5.34
CA GLY A 214 -3.55 -16.76 -4.27
C GLY A 214 -2.10 -16.54 -4.76
N ARG A 215 -1.81 -16.81 -6.03
CA ARG A 215 -0.52 -16.58 -6.71
C ARG A 215 -0.75 -16.00 -8.11
N PRO A 216 -1.20 -14.74 -8.24
CA PRO A 216 -1.53 -14.13 -9.53
C PRO A 216 -0.33 -14.05 -10.48
N GLU A 217 0.89 -14.03 -9.95
CA GLU A 217 2.17 -14.05 -10.68
C GLU A 217 2.48 -15.40 -11.34
N LEU A 218 1.92 -16.50 -10.83
CA LEU A 218 2.05 -17.85 -11.39
C LEU A 218 0.84 -18.24 -12.25
N ALA A 219 -0.15 -17.37 -12.37
CA ALA A 219 -1.36 -17.67 -13.10
C ALA A 219 -1.06 -17.83 -14.60
N LEU A 220 -1.71 -18.82 -15.23
CA LEU A 220 -1.66 -19.00 -16.67
C LEU A 220 -2.09 -17.72 -17.38
N ASP A 221 -1.46 -17.41 -18.52
CA ASP A 221 -1.86 -16.25 -19.30
C ASP A 221 -3.28 -16.45 -19.83
N THR A 222 -4.23 -15.72 -19.25
CA THR A 222 -5.64 -15.76 -19.64
C THR A 222 -5.99 -14.71 -20.69
N GLY A 223 -4.99 -13.99 -21.21
CA GLY A 223 -5.14 -12.89 -22.15
C GLY A 223 -5.53 -11.55 -21.50
N TYR A 224 -5.54 -11.49 -20.16
CA TYR A 224 -5.77 -10.25 -19.40
C TYR A 224 -4.43 -9.63 -19.03
N ARG A 225 -4.39 -8.32 -18.88
CA ARG A 225 -3.31 -7.58 -18.22
C ARG A 225 -3.93 -6.70 -17.15
N CYS A 226 -3.55 -6.94 -15.91
CA CYS A 226 -3.98 -6.17 -14.75
C CYS A 226 -2.77 -5.39 -14.23
N PHE A 227 -2.80 -4.07 -14.37
CA PHE A 227 -1.81 -3.15 -13.85
C PHE A 227 -2.32 -2.60 -12.52
N LEU A 228 -1.50 -2.71 -11.49
CA LEU A 228 -1.80 -2.27 -10.14
C LEU A 228 -0.69 -1.35 -9.68
N LEU A 229 -0.98 -0.07 -9.59
CA LEU A 229 -0.09 0.91 -8.99
C LEU A 229 -0.49 1.08 -7.54
N THR A 230 0.44 0.82 -6.63
CA THR A 230 0.18 0.86 -5.20
C THR A 230 1.14 1.79 -4.48
N GLN A 231 0.65 2.34 -3.39
CA GLN A 231 1.41 3.15 -2.45
C GLN A 231 0.78 3.01 -1.08
N LYS A 232 1.58 3.02 -0.01
CA LYS A 232 1.08 3.14 1.36
C LYS A 232 1.67 4.39 1.99
N GLN A 233 0.82 5.28 2.50
CA GLN A 233 1.26 6.51 3.14
C GLN A 233 0.35 6.81 4.33
N LEU A 234 0.97 7.05 5.50
CA LEU A 234 0.26 7.44 6.73
C LEU A 234 -0.91 6.50 7.10
N GLY A 235 -0.74 5.19 6.94
CA GLY A 235 -1.82 4.22 7.23
C GLY A 235 -2.94 4.20 6.19
N VAL A 236 -2.76 4.83 5.04
CA VAL A 236 -3.68 4.74 3.89
C VAL A 236 -2.99 3.97 2.77
N PHE A 237 -3.63 2.91 2.28
CA PHE A 237 -3.20 2.14 1.14
C PHE A 237 -3.95 2.57 -0.11
N TYR A 238 -3.21 2.95 -1.14
CA TYR A 238 -3.69 3.41 -2.43
C TYR A 238 -3.54 2.31 -3.47
N GLN A 239 -4.54 2.18 -4.33
CA GLN A 239 -4.48 1.31 -5.49
C GLN A 239 -5.13 1.97 -6.69
N LEU A 240 -4.36 2.24 -7.73
CA LEU A 240 -4.89 2.48 -9.07
C LEU A 240 -4.81 1.16 -9.85
N LYS A 241 -5.97 0.65 -10.25
CA LYS A 241 -6.13 -0.62 -10.95
C LYS A 241 -6.62 -0.40 -12.35
N MET A 242 -5.86 -0.87 -13.33
CA MET A 242 -6.24 -0.91 -14.74
C MET A 242 -6.29 -2.36 -15.23
N VAL A 243 -7.41 -2.77 -15.81
CA VAL A 243 -7.54 -4.10 -16.42
C VAL A 243 -7.79 -3.96 -17.91
N LEU A 244 -6.86 -4.49 -18.70
CA LEU A 244 -6.96 -4.61 -20.15
C LEU A 244 -7.26 -6.08 -20.49
N ARG A 245 -8.41 -6.34 -21.11
CA ARG A 245 -8.81 -7.70 -21.52
C ARG A 245 -8.48 -8.01 -22.97
N LYS A 246 -8.65 -7.02 -23.85
CA LYS A 246 -8.40 -7.08 -25.29
C LYS A 246 -8.19 -5.65 -25.78
N LEU A 247 -7.45 -5.49 -26.87
CA LEU A 247 -7.28 -4.19 -27.53
C LEU A 247 -8.62 -3.62 -28.04
N THR A 248 -9.60 -4.46 -28.36
CA THR A 248 -10.91 -4.02 -28.88
C THR A 248 -11.95 -3.69 -27.82
N VAL A 249 -11.56 -3.66 -26.54
CA VAL A 249 -12.45 -3.36 -25.40
C VAL A 249 -11.80 -2.31 -24.52
N SER A 250 -12.58 -1.33 -24.08
CA SER A 250 -12.11 -0.29 -23.17
C SER A 250 -11.48 -0.89 -21.91
N PRO A 251 -10.32 -0.38 -21.45
CA PRO A 251 -9.75 -0.78 -20.17
C PRO A 251 -10.71 -0.45 -19.02
N MET A 252 -10.74 -1.31 -18.02
CA MET A 252 -11.45 -1.02 -16.77
C MET A 252 -10.48 -0.35 -15.81
N LEU A 253 -10.75 0.90 -15.44
CA LEU A 253 -9.93 1.64 -14.49
C LEU A 253 -10.71 1.93 -13.21
N SER A 254 -10.08 1.71 -12.06
CA SER A 254 -10.60 2.12 -10.77
C SER A 254 -9.48 2.55 -9.84
N PHE A 255 -9.74 3.60 -9.08
CA PHE A 255 -8.91 4.03 -7.96
C PHE A 255 -9.56 3.59 -6.67
N ALA A 256 -8.75 3.23 -5.68
CA ALA A 256 -9.22 2.81 -4.38
C ALA A 256 -8.26 3.25 -3.27
N MET A 257 -8.82 3.58 -2.11
CA MET A 257 -8.10 3.87 -0.88
C MET A 257 -8.63 2.98 0.23
N ASP A 258 -7.76 2.25 0.90
CA ASP A 258 -8.06 1.57 2.17
C ASP A 258 -7.40 2.38 3.29
N PHE A 259 -8.22 3.04 4.11
CA PHE A 259 -7.78 3.85 5.25
C PHE A 259 -8.16 3.19 6.58
N THR A 260 -8.39 1.88 6.59
CA THR A 260 -8.69 1.13 7.82
C THR A 260 -7.58 1.31 8.85
N ASP A 261 -6.31 1.11 8.45
CA ASP A 261 -5.15 1.26 9.34
C ASP A 261 -4.96 2.69 9.87
N ARG A 262 -5.48 3.69 9.16
CA ARG A 262 -5.42 5.10 9.59
C ARG A 262 -6.35 5.37 10.76
N PHE A 263 -7.56 4.82 10.74
CA PHE A 263 -8.60 5.15 11.71
C PHE A 263 -8.82 4.07 12.76
N ILE A 264 -8.46 2.82 12.47
CA ILE A 264 -8.86 1.68 13.28
C ILE A 264 -7.61 0.97 13.79
N PRO A 265 -7.32 1.07 15.10
CA PRO A 265 -6.24 0.33 15.72
C PRO A 265 -6.36 -1.16 15.41
N GLN A 266 -5.24 -1.84 15.19
CA GLN A 266 -5.20 -3.22 14.73
C GLN A 266 -6.06 -4.16 15.60
N GLN A 267 -6.03 -4.00 16.93
CA GLN A 267 -6.83 -4.80 17.86
C GLN A 267 -8.35 -4.60 17.75
N LEU A 268 -8.81 -3.52 17.09
CA LEU A 268 -10.22 -3.22 16.89
C LEU A 268 -10.70 -3.55 15.46
N GLN A 269 -9.78 -3.86 14.53
CA GLN A 269 -10.14 -4.11 13.13
C GLN A 269 -11.05 -5.33 12.96
N GLU A 270 -10.84 -6.40 13.74
CA GLU A 270 -11.70 -7.59 13.73
C GLU A 270 -13.15 -7.31 14.17
N GLN A 271 -13.38 -6.18 14.85
CA GLN A 271 -14.73 -5.78 15.24
C GLN A 271 -15.50 -5.18 14.06
N LEU A 272 -14.84 -4.75 13.00
CA LEU A 272 -15.51 -4.22 11.82
C LEU A 272 -15.94 -5.36 10.91
N SER A 273 -17.19 -5.33 10.46
CA SER A 273 -17.68 -6.27 9.44
C SER A 273 -17.08 -5.98 8.06
N GLU A 274 -16.60 -4.75 7.84
CA GLU A 274 -16.06 -4.28 6.57
C GLU A 274 -14.89 -3.32 6.79
N ARG A 275 -13.94 -3.31 5.85
CA ARG A 275 -12.84 -2.35 5.83
C ARG A 275 -13.29 -0.97 5.35
N LEU A 276 -12.55 0.05 5.74
CA LEU A 276 -12.80 1.44 5.37
C LEU A 276 -12.22 1.74 3.99
N ILE A 277 -12.98 1.36 2.95
CA ILE A 277 -12.52 1.41 1.56
C ILE A 277 -13.33 2.45 0.77
N PHE A 278 -12.62 3.40 0.15
CA PHE A 278 -13.15 4.24 -0.91
C PHE A 278 -12.80 3.67 -2.28
N ARG A 279 -13.72 3.78 -3.24
CA ARG A 279 -13.45 3.50 -4.65
C ARG A 279 -14.02 4.61 -5.53
N LEU A 280 -13.23 5.04 -6.50
CA LEU A 280 -13.61 6.02 -7.51
C LEU A 280 -13.33 5.43 -8.89
N ARG A 281 -14.33 5.48 -9.77
CA ARG A 281 -14.13 5.18 -11.20
C ARG A 281 -14.16 6.49 -11.96
N SER A 282 -13.48 6.52 -13.11
CA SER A 282 -13.52 7.67 -14.01
C SER A 282 -14.95 8.04 -14.45
N MET A 283 -15.83 7.04 -14.53
CA MET A 283 -17.24 7.19 -14.88
C MET A 283 -18.10 7.79 -13.78
N ASP A 284 -17.60 7.88 -12.55
CA ASP A 284 -18.31 8.49 -11.40
C ASP A 284 -17.97 9.99 -11.26
N VAL A 285 -17.09 10.53 -12.11
CA VAL A 285 -16.70 11.95 -12.13
C VAL A 285 -17.26 12.60 -13.37
N HIS A 286 -18.12 13.60 -13.19
CA HIS A 286 -18.87 14.24 -14.26
C HIS A 286 -18.65 15.75 -14.31
N LYS A 287 -18.80 16.32 -15.51
CA LYS A 287 -18.89 17.78 -15.64
C LYS A 287 -20.21 18.24 -15.03
N ASN A 288 -20.14 19.24 -14.17
CA ASN A 288 -21.31 19.87 -13.59
C ASN A 288 -21.93 20.86 -14.60
N THR A 289 -22.67 20.33 -15.57
CA THR A 289 -23.31 21.13 -16.64
C THR A 289 -24.65 21.75 -16.24
N GLY A 290 -25.10 21.54 -14.99
CA GLY A 290 -26.42 21.97 -14.50
C GLY A 290 -27.60 21.23 -15.14
N GLN A 291 -27.37 20.29 -16.07
CA GLN A 291 -28.41 19.54 -16.75
C GLN A 291 -28.71 18.22 -16.02
N LYS A 292 -30.00 17.99 -15.68
CA LYS A 292 -30.45 16.86 -14.85
C LYS A 292 -30.27 15.46 -15.45
N TYR A 293 -30.06 15.32 -16.77
CA TYR A 293 -30.25 14.02 -17.46
C TYR A 293 -29.06 13.56 -18.32
N HIS A 294 -28.00 14.36 -18.48
CA HIS A 294 -26.85 14.01 -19.31
C HIS A 294 -25.53 14.48 -18.68
N ALA A 295 -25.15 13.83 -17.58
CA ALA A 295 -23.87 14.07 -16.94
C ALA A 295 -22.75 13.40 -17.76
N GLU A 296 -22.05 14.20 -18.59
CA GLU A 296 -20.90 13.73 -19.35
C GLU A 296 -19.73 13.42 -18.39
N PRO A 297 -19.09 12.24 -18.47
CA PRO A 297 -17.93 11.93 -17.64
C PRO A 297 -16.78 12.90 -17.96
N CYS A 298 -16.06 13.35 -16.94
CA CYS A 298 -14.88 14.21 -17.10
C CYS A 298 -13.76 13.48 -17.83
N PHE A 299 -13.61 12.17 -17.59
CA PHE A 299 -12.51 11.35 -18.08
C PHE A 299 -13.06 10.15 -18.87
N ALA A 300 -13.30 10.35 -20.16
CA ALA A 300 -13.80 9.31 -21.05
C ALA A 300 -12.70 8.31 -21.41
N LEU A 301 -12.42 7.37 -20.50
CA LEU A 301 -11.50 6.25 -20.69
C LEU A 301 -12.13 5.11 -21.51
N THR A 302 -12.76 5.49 -22.62
CA THR A 302 -13.47 4.58 -23.52
C THR A 302 -12.79 4.56 -24.86
N GLY A 303 -12.67 3.39 -25.49
CA GLY A 303 -12.14 3.29 -26.84
C GLY A 303 -11.62 1.91 -27.18
N ARG A 304 -11.44 1.67 -28.47
CA ARG A 304 -10.71 0.51 -28.99
C ARG A 304 -9.30 0.96 -29.29
N TRP A 305 -8.32 0.16 -28.91
CA TRP A 305 -6.90 0.42 -29.15
C TRP A 305 -6.50 -0.13 -30.52
N ASP A 306 -7.31 0.15 -31.53
CA ASP A 306 -7.11 -0.25 -32.92
C ASP A 306 -6.60 0.91 -33.80
N THR A 307 -6.64 2.15 -33.29
CA THR A 307 -6.06 3.32 -33.97
C THR A 307 -5.13 4.12 -33.07
N GLN A 308 -4.18 4.84 -33.70
CA GLN A 308 -3.27 5.75 -33.01
C GLN A 308 -4.01 6.89 -32.31
N ALA A 309 -5.08 7.41 -32.92
CA ALA A 309 -5.87 8.49 -32.35
C ALA A 309 -6.59 8.04 -31.06
N ASP A 310 -7.11 6.81 -31.03
CA ASP A 310 -7.77 6.26 -29.85
C ASP A 310 -6.79 6.03 -28.70
N ILE A 311 -5.58 5.55 -29.00
CA ILE A 311 -4.49 5.39 -28.03
C ILE A 311 -4.07 6.74 -27.43
N GLN A 312 -3.87 7.75 -28.27
CA GLN A 312 -3.50 9.10 -27.81
C GLN A 312 -4.59 9.72 -26.93
N ASN A 313 -5.85 9.61 -27.34
CA ASN A 313 -6.98 10.10 -26.55
C ASN A 313 -7.11 9.36 -25.22
N PHE A 314 -6.90 8.04 -25.21
CA PHE A 314 -6.92 7.25 -23.99
C PHE A 314 -5.85 7.72 -23.00
N PHE A 315 -4.57 7.82 -23.42
CA PHE A 315 -3.49 8.22 -22.52
C PHE A 315 -3.64 9.67 -22.04
N LYS A 316 -4.18 10.57 -22.86
CA LYS A 316 -4.53 11.92 -22.42
C LYS A 316 -5.59 11.90 -21.31
N ASN A 317 -6.70 11.19 -21.52
CA ASN A 317 -7.75 11.10 -20.50
C ASN A 317 -7.28 10.34 -19.25
N LEU A 318 -6.34 9.40 -19.40
CA LEU A 318 -5.73 8.67 -18.28
C LEU A 318 -4.86 9.62 -17.44
N ASP A 319 -4.03 10.42 -18.09
CA ASP A 319 -3.24 11.47 -17.44
C ASP A 319 -4.15 12.43 -16.68
N ASP A 320 -5.18 12.99 -17.34
CA ASP A 320 -6.13 13.92 -16.73
C ASP A 320 -6.83 13.30 -15.50
N TYR A 321 -7.19 12.01 -15.56
CA TYR A 321 -7.83 11.31 -14.44
C TYR A 321 -6.87 11.06 -13.28
N ILE A 322 -5.64 10.64 -13.57
CA ILE A 322 -4.60 10.43 -12.55
C ILE A 322 -4.25 11.77 -11.89
N ASN A 323 -4.07 12.82 -12.68
CA ASN A 323 -3.84 14.18 -12.20
C ASN A 323 -4.99 14.63 -11.28
N PHE A 324 -6.24 14.37 -11.66
CA PHE A 324 -7.40 14.65 -10.81
C PHE A 324 -7.36 13.88 -9.49
N ILE A 325 -7.06 12.58 -9.51
CA ILE A 325 -6.94 11.78 -8.28
C ILE A 325 -5.83 12.32 -7.39
N PHE A 326 -4.62 12.48 -7.89
CA PHE A 326 -3.47 12.82 -7.04
C PHE A 326 -3.49 14.28 -6.57
N SER A 327 -4.05 15.21 -7.34
CA SER A 327 -4.23 16.60 -6.91
C SER A 327 -5.26 16.75 -5.77
N ASN A 328 -6.29 15.91 -5.76
CA ASN A 328 -7.36 15.97 -4.76
C ASN A 328 -7.14 15.03 -3.57
N LEU A 329 -6.69 13.81 -3.85
CA LEU A 329 -6.67 12.69 -2.89
C LEU A 329 -5.26 12.16 -2.61
N GLY A 330 -4.25 12.60 -3.36
CA GLY A 330 -2.86 12.27 -3.07
C GLY A 330 -2.45 12.73 -1.68
N GLN A 331 -1.38 12.13 -1.13
CA GLN A 331 -0.82 12.47 0.19
C GLN A 331 -1.80 12.33 1.36
N SER A 332 -2.83 11.49 1.25
CA SER A 332 -3.79 11.24 2.34
C SER A 332 -4.63 12.46 2.73
N ARG A 333 -5.01 13.27 1.74
CA ARG A 333 -5.98 14.39 1.85
C ARG A 333 -7.41 13.90 2.10
N LEU A 334 -7.62 13.27 3.25
CA LEU A 334 -8.91 12.71 3.66
C LEU A 334 -9.95 13.81 3.94
N GLU A 335 -9.52 15.03 4.23
CA GLU A 335 -10.36 16.23 4.34
C GLU A 335 -11.07 16.59 3.03
N VAL A 336 -10.46 16.29 1.88
CA VAL A 336 -11.09 16.49 0.57
C VAL A 336 -12.20 15.45 0.35
N LEU A 337 -11.95 14.19 0.72
CA LEU A 337 -12.97 13.15 0.74
C LEU A 337 -14.13 13.48 1.67
N GLN A 338 -13.80 14.03 2.84
CA GLN A 338 -14.81 14.51 3.79
C GLN A 338 -15.63 15.62 3.13
N ALA A 339 -15.01 16.66 2.58
CA ALA A 339 -15.72 17.75 1.89
C ALA A 339 -16.68 17.22 0.81
N TRP A 340 -16.25 16.26 -0.01
CA TRP A 340 -17.11 15.65 -1.03
C TRP A 340 -18.34 14.94 -0.41
N ALA A 341 -18.17 14.23 0.72
CA ALA A 341 -19.28 13.60 1.43
C ALA A 341 -20.29 14.61 2.00
N TYR A 342 -19.84 15.84 2.32
CA TYR A 342 -20.72 16.96 2.70
C TYR A 342 -21.29 17.74 1.50
N GLY A 343 -20.93 17.36 0.27
CA GLY A 343 -21.43 17.96 -0.97
C GLY A 343 -20.56 19.10 -1.53
N ASP A 344 -19.42 19.39 -0.89
CA ASP A 344 -18.49 20.42 -1.32
C ASP A 344 -17.52 19.85 -2.36
N MET A 345 -18.02 19.79 -3.60
CA MET A 345 -17.33 19.23 -4.77
C MET A 345 -16.40 20.24 -5.44
N PRO A 346 -15.39 19.79 -6.21
CA PRO A 346 -14.54 20.70 -7.00
C PRO A 346 -15.36 21.51 -8.01
N GLU A 347 -14.89 22.73 -8.33
CA GLU A 347 -15.60 23.63 -9.24
C GLU A 347 -15.83 22.97 -10.62
N GLY A 348 -17.06 23.06 -11.13
CA GLY A 348 -17.41 22.50 -12.43
C GLY A 348 -17.43 20.96 -12.48
N ILE A 349 -17.23 20.28 -11.35
CA ILE A 349 -17.21 18.82 -11.24
C ILE A 349 -18.31 18.33 -10.31
N LYS A 350 -18.92 17.21 -10.65
CA LYS A 350 -19.85 16.45 -9.80
C LYS A 350 -19.31 15.04 -9.66
N ILE A 351 -19.18 14.58 -8.42
CA ILE A 351 -18.72 13.22 -8.11
C ILE A 351 -19.91 12.44 -7.56
N ASP A 352 -20.25 11.35 -8.22
CA ASP A 352 -21.34 10.47 -7.82
C ASP A 352 -20.81 9.48 -6.76
N LEU A 353 -20.84 9.93 -5.49
CA LEU A 353 -20.45 9.10 -4.35
C LEU A 353 -21.52 8.04 -4.05
N ASP A 354 -21.07 6.80 -3.81
CA ASP A 354 -21.91 5.75 -3.25
C ASP A 354 -22.36 6.16 -1.83
N PHE A 355 -23.63 5.98 -1.50
CA PHE A 355 -24.18 6.36 -0.20
C PHE A 355 -23.41 5.70 0.97
N ARG A 356 -22.84 4.50 0.76
CA ARG A 356 -22.07 3.80 1.80
C ARG A 356 -20.82 4.58 2.18
N PHE A 357 -20.17 5.15 1.17
CA PHE A 357 -19.00 5.98 1.37
C PHE A 357 -19.36 7.32 2.03
N GLU A 358 -20.44 7.95 1.57
CA GLU A 358 -20.96 9.16 2.20
C GLU A 358 -21.21 8.94 3.70
N LEU A 359 -21.98 7.92 4.06
CA LEU A 359 -22.28 7.60 5.47
C LEU A 359 -21.00 7.25 6.26
N MET A 360 -20.06 6.52 5.66
CA MET A 360 -18.78 6.20 6.31
C MET A 360 -17.97 7.46 6.63
N MET A 361 -17.88 8.42 5.72
CA MET A 361 -17.16 9.68 5.98
C MET A 361 -17.84 10.53 7.05
N LEU A 362 -19.18 10.55 7.11
CA LEU A 362 -19.92 11.21 8.19
C LEU A 362 -19.67 10.54 9.54
N ALA A 363 -19.63 9.21 9.57
CA ALA A 363 -19.29 8.44 10.77
C ALA A 363 -17.86 8.71 11.25
N LEU A 364 -16.88 8.74 10.33
CA LEU A 364 -15.50 9.11 10.66
C LEU A 364 -15.39 10.55 11.16
N SER A 365 -16.24 11.46 10.67
CA SER A 365 -16.35 12.84 11.15
C SER A 365 -17.04 12.98 12.51
N GLN A 366 -17.58 11.88 13.06
CA GLN A 366 -18.36 11.86 14.30
C GLN A 366 -19.60 12.78 14.27
N ASP A 367 -20.16 13.03 13.08
CA ASP A 367 -21.37 13.83 12.90
C ASP A 367 -22.61 12.93 12.88
N GLU A 368 -23.02 12.48 14.07
CA GLU A 368 -24.15 11.55 14.23
C GLU A 368 -25.47 12.14 13.74
N LEU A 369 -25.66 13.46 13.88
CA LEU A 369 -26.89 14.13 13.47
C LEU A 369 -27.01 14.12 11.95
N TYR A 370 -25.95 14.52 11.25
CA TYR A 370 -25.97 14.54 9.80
C TYR A 370 -25.93 13.13 9.20
N LEU A 371 -25.21 12.18 9.82
CA LEU A 371 -25.28 10.75 9.47
C LEU A 371 -26.72 10.24 9.46
N GLN A 372 -27.49 10.54 10.52
CA GLN A 372 -28.89 10.14 10.62
C GLN A 372 -29.76 10.83 9.58
N GLU A 373 -29.55 12.12 9.32
CA GLU A 373 -30.26 12.87 8.27
C GLU A 373 -30.05 12.23 6.90
N ARG A 374 -28.81 11.95 6.54
CA ARG A 374 -28.44 11.38 5.24
C ARG A 374 -28.93 9.94 5.08
N TYR A 375 -28.94 9.15 6.15
CA TYR A 375 -29.61 7.84 6.16
C TYR A 375 -31.11 7.96 5.84
N GLN A 376 -31.83 8.88 6.48
CA GLN A 376 -33.27 9.08 6.22
C GLN A 376 -33.55 9.60 4.81
N TYR A 377 -32.69 10.49 4.30
CA TYR A 377 -32.74 10.94 2.91
C TYR A 377 -32.64 9.77 1.93
N HIS A 378 -31.60 8.94 2.06
CA HIS A 378 -31.40 7.78 1.17
C HIS A 378 -32.53 6.75 1.31
N LYS A 379 -33.02 6.51 2.52
CA LYS A 379 -34.16 5.64 2.77
C LYS A 379 -35.41 6.13 2.03
N THR A 380 -35.65 7.44 2.07
CA THR A 380 -36.78 8.07 1.37
C THR A 380 -36.64 7.94 -0.15
N VAL A 381 -35.45 8.27 -0.70
CA VAL A 381 -35.17 8.18 -2.14
C VAL A 381 -35.32 6.75 -2.67
N LEU A 382 -34.74 5.76 -1.98
CA LEU A 382 -34.85 4.35 -2.36
C LEU A 382 -36.29 3.84 -2.31
N THR A 383 -37.06 4.25 -1.30
CA THR A 383 -38.47 3.88 -1.16
C THR A 383 -39.33 4.49 -2.26
N GLN A 384 -39.15 5.79 -2.55
CA GLN A 384 -39.89 6.50 -3.60
C GLN A 384 -39.60 5.96 -4.99
N ASN A 385 -38.38 5.51 -5.24
CA ASN A 385 -37.96 4.94 -6.52
C ASN A 385 -38.27 3.44 -6.64
N HIS A 386 -38.99 2.83 -5.68
CA HIS A 386 -39.30 1.41 -5.65
C HIS A 386 -38.05 0.52 -5.80
N ALA A 387 -36.96 0.88 -5.12
CA ALA A 387 -35.73 0.10 -5.10
C ALA A 387 -35.97 -1.32 -4.58
N ARG A 388 -35.06 -2.25 -4.89
CA ARG A 388 -35.21 -3.65 -4.46
C ARG A 388 -35.04 -3.73 -2.94
N ALA A 389 -35.67 -4.72 -2.31
CA ALA A 389 -35.52 -4.97 -0.88
C ALA A 389 -34.04 -5.15 -0.45
N SER A 390 -33.20 -5.72 -1.33
CA SER A 390 -31.76 -5.84 -1.10
C SER A 390 -31.05 -4.49 -1.00
N ASP A 391 -31.47 -3.49 -1.77
CA ASP A 391 -30.85 -2.17 -1.79
C ASP A 391 -31.19 -1.40 -0.49
N LEU A 392 -32.41 -1.56 0.02
CA LEU A 392 -32.80 -1.06 1.34
C LEU A 392 -32.09 -1.79 2.49
N GLY A 393 -31.95 -3.12 2.39
CA GLY A 393 -31.19 -3.92 3.35
C GLY A 393 -29.73 -3.46 3.44
N LEU A 394 -29.08 -3.23 2.29
CA LEU A 394 -27.71 -2.71 2.23
C LEU A 394 -27.58 -1.34 2.91
N LEU A 395 -28.56 -0.43 2.74
CA LEU A 395 -28.57 0.86 3.42
C LEU A 395 -28.65 0.71 4.95
N GLU A 396 -29.50 -0.21 5.44
CA GLU A 396 -29.64 -0.48 6.88
C GLU A 396 -28.37 -1.11 7.47
N GLU A 397 -27.76 -2.07 6.77
CA GLU A 397 -26.48 -2.67 7.14
C GLU A 397 -25.37 -1.61 7.21
N SER A 398 -25.29 -0.76 6.19
CA SER A 398 -24.28 0.31 6.11
C SER A 398 -24.44 1.34 7.23
N HIS A 399 -25.69 1.71 7.56
CA HIS A 399 -25.96 2.63 8.67
C HIS A 399 -25.61 2.00 10.03
N ASN A 400 -25.95 0.74 10.26
CA ASN A 400 -25.59 0.02 11.49
C ASN A 400 -24.07 -0.11 11.64
N PHE A 401 -23.37 -0.39 10.53
CA PHE A 401 -21.91 -0.35 10.47
C PHE A 401 -21.37 1.02 10.87
N CYS A 402 -21.91 2.10 10.30
CA CYS A 402 -21.51 3.47 10.60
C CYS A 402 -21.72 3.84 12.07
N GLN A 403 -22.82 3.43 12.69
CA GLN A 403 -23.05 3.65 14.13
C GLN A 403 -22.01 2.95 15.01
N LYS A 404 -21.57 1.74 14.62
CA LYS A 404 -20.49 1.03 15.31
C LYS A 404 -19.15 1.72 15.08
N LEU A 405 -18.88 2.17 13.85
CA LEU A 405 -17.68 2.89 13.48
C LEU A 405 -17.50 4.17 14.30
N VAL A 406 -18.56 4.98 14.46
CA VAL A 406 -18.54 6.20 15.30
C VAL A 406 -18.03 5.88 16.70
N ARG A 407 -18.57 4.83 17.35
CA ARG A 407 -18.14 4.43 18.70
C ARG A 407 -16.67 4.05 18.74
N ILE A 408 -16.22 3.21 17.80
CA ILE A 408 -14.83 2.75 17.71
C ILE A 408 -13.88 3.95 17.57
N VAL A 409 -14.14 4.87 16.64
CA VAL A 409 -13.21 5.99 16.39
C VAL A 409 -13.26 7.06 17.48
N THR A 410 -14.41 7.20 18.17
CA THR A 410 -14.56 8.08 19.34
C THR A 410 -13.75 7.53 20.52
N GLU A 411 -13.91 6.24 20.84
CA GLU A 411 -13.20 5.58 21.93
C GLU A 411 -11.69 5.52 21.69
N ALA A 412 -11.27 5.28 20.44
CA ALA A 412 -9.86 5.26 20.06
C ALA A 412 -9.24 6.65 19.88
N GLY A 413 -10.06 7.72 19.81
CA GLY A 413 -9.59 9.08 19.55
C GLY A 413 -8.98 9.26 18.16
N THR A 414 -9.38 8.44 17.19
CA THR A 414 -8.81 8.37 15.84
C THR A 414 -9.69 9.02 14.77
N GLY A 415 -10.91 9.43 15.12
CA GLY A 415 -11.86 10.04 14.19
C GLY A 415 -11.34 11.30 13.51
N MET A 416 -11.96 11.67 12.39
CA MET A 416 -11.69 12.92 11.71
C MET A 416 -12.15 14.11 12.56
N GLN A 417 -11.52 15.25 12.31
CA GLN A 417 -12.03 16.52 12.83
C GLN A 417 -13.42 16.79 12.25
N PRO A 418 -14.31 17.46 13.00
CA PRO A 418 -15.61 17.88 12.48
C PRO A 418 -15.44 18.70 11.20
N TYR A 419 -16.31 18.46 10.23
CA TYR A 419 -16.29 19.20 8.99
C TYR A 419 -16.71 20.66 9.25
N ILE A 420 -15.90 21.61 8.78
CA ILE A 420 -16.22 23.03 8.80
C ILE A 420 -16.34 23.47 7.34
N LYS A 421 -17.54 23.87 6.95
CA LYS A 421 -17.80 24.38 5.61
C LYS A 421 -17.01 25.68 5.41
N ASN A 422 -16.18 25.72 4.37
CA ASN A 422 -15.39 26.89 3.98
C ASN A 422 -16.19 27.86 3.12
#